data_AF-A0A1B6GMG6-F1
#
_entry.id   AF-A0A1B6GMG6-F1
#
_cell.length_a   1.000
_cell.length_b   1.000
_cell.length_c   1.000
_cell.angle_alpha   90.00
_cell.angle_beta   90.00
_cell.angle_gamma   90.00
#
_symmetry.space_group_name_H-M   'P 1'
#
loop_
_entity.id
_entity.type
_entity.pdbx_description
1 polymer ?
#
loop_
_entity_poly.entity_id
_entity_poly.type
_entity_poly.pdbx_seq_one_letter_code
_entity_poly.pdbx_strand_id
1 'polypeptide(L)'
;GIKLTTKTVSDNGLNPVWNDSCDFDIINPHLALLRFQVQDEDMFGDSNFIGQATYPVVALRTGYRSVPLRNGFSEEMELATLLIHITIRRGKALRGDAGRCHTNNHISRGVGDGESTEAD
;
A
#
# COMPACT_ATOMS: atom_id res chain seq x y z
N GLY A 1 12.83 10.94 -5.60
CA GLY A 1 11.70 10.02 -5.80
C GLY A 1 10.47 10.58 -5.11
N ILE A 2 9.28 10.17 -5.52
CA ILE A 2 8.03 10.55 -4.84
C ILE A 2 7.95 9.80 -3.51
N LYS A 3 7.60 10.50 -2.42
CA LYS A 3 7.34 9.91 -1.11
C LYS A 3 5.90 10.23 -0.73
N LEU A 4 5.14 9.20 -0.35
CA LEU A 4 3.82 9.32 0.27
C LEU A 4 3.92 8.70 1.67
N THR A 5 3.26 9.33 2.64
CA THR A 5 3.29 8.91 4.05
C THR A 5 1.85 8.65 4.48
N THR A 6 1.62 7.54 5.17
CA THR A 6 0.35 7.23 5.81
C THR A 6 0.18 8.05 7.07
N LYS A 7 -1.01 8.02 7.67
CA LYS A 7 -1.22 8.62 8.99
C LYS A 7 -0.44 7.87 10.07
N THR A 8 -0.09 8.57 11.14
CA THR A 8 0.51 7.97 12.34
C THR A 8 -0.58 7.23 13.14
N VAL A 9 -0.25 6.02 13.60
CA VAL A 9 -1.12 5.23 14.49
C VAL A 9 -0.52 5.31 15.88
N SER A 10 -1.24 5.96 16.80
CA SER A 10 -0.78 6.15 18.18
C SER A 10 -0.79 4.86 18.98
N ASP A 11 0.27 4.61 19.75
CA ASP A 11 0.38 3.57 20.77
C ASP A 11 0.10 2.13 20.28
N ASN A 12 0.35 1.84 19.00
CA ASN A 12 0.17 0.49 18.45
C ASN A 12 1.34 0.06 17.54
N GLY A 13 2.36 -0.54 18.16
CA GLY A 13 3.50 -1.15 17.46
C GLY A 13 3.34 -2.63 17.10
N LEU A 14 2.31 -3.32 17.65
CA LEU A 14 2.17 -4.78 17.49
C LEU A 14 1.35 -5.15 16.24
N ASN A 15 0.25 -4.45 15.99
CA ASN A 15 -0.63 -4.69 14.85
C ASN A 15 -1.29 -3.40 14.32
N PRO A 16 -0.49 -2.38 13.94
CA PRO A 16 -1.03 -1.15 13.39
C PRO A 16 -1.86 -1.41 12.12
N VAL A 17 -2.98 -0.70 11.99
CA VAL A 17 -3.86 -0.73 10.82
C VAL A 17 -4.03 0.68 10.29
N TRP A 18 -3.52 0.92 9.09
CA TRP A 18 -3.62 2.24 8.44
C TRP A 18 -4.85 2.40 7.56
N ASN A 19 -5.23 1.36 6.80
CA ASN A 19 -6.28 1.44 5.76
C ASN A 19 -6.10 2.61 4.76
N ASP A 20 -4.87 3.08 4.57
CA ASP A 20 -4.51 4.11 3.60
C ASP A 20 -4.05 3.48 2.27
N SER A 21 -4.24 4.21 1.17
CA SER A 21 -3.78 3.81 -0.16
C SER A 21 -2.84 4.86 -0.76
N CYS A 22 -1.75 4.41 -1.36
CA CYS A 22 -0.77 5.25 -2.04
C CYS A 22 -0.72 4.89 -3.53
N ASP A 23 -0.92 5.89 -4.39
CA ASP A 23 -0.85 5.73 -5.84
C ASP A 23 0.41 6.39 -6.40
N PHE A 24 1.09 5.71 -7.32
CA PHE A 24 2.33 6.18 -7.94
C PHE A 24 2.26 6.01 -9.47
N ASP A 25 2.53 7.09 -10.19
CA ASP A 25 2.73 7.04 -11.65
C ASP A 25 4.20 6.76 -11.97
N ILE A 26 4.46 5.62 -12.59
CA ILE A 26 5.82 5.15 -12.88
C ILE A 26 6.02 5.11 -14.40
N ILE A 27 6.84 6.04 -14.91
CA ILE A 27 7.13 6.17 -16.35
C ILE A 27 8.02 5.02 -16.83
N ASN A 28 9.08 4.68 -16.08
CA ASN A 28 10.00 3.61 -16.43
C ASN A 28 10.11 2.59 -15.27
N PRO A 29 9.35 1.48 -15.31
CA PRO A 29 9.35 0.50 -14.23
C PRO A 29 10.68 -0.25 -14.10
N HIS A 30 11.49 -0.35 -15.16
CA HIS A 30 12.77 -1.06 -15.14
C HIS A 30 13.86 -0.35 -14.32
N LEU A 31 13.71 0.97 -14.11
CA LEU A 31 14.63 1.78 -13.30
C LEU A 31 14.01 2.21 -11.97
N ALA A 32 12.80 1.75 -11.65
CA ALA A 32 12.07 2.16 -10.47
C ALA A 32 12.18 1.13 -9.35
N LEU A 33 12.35 1.62 -8.13
CA LEU A 33 12.31 0.85 -6.89
C LEU A 33 11.15 1.36 -6.03
N LEU A 34 10.43 0.45 -5.38
CA LEU A 34 9.46 0.75 -4.35
C LEU A 34 10.11 0.50 -2.99
N ARG A 35 10.17 1.52 -2.14
CA ARG A 35 10.71 1.44 -0.78
C ARG A 35 9.61 1.67 0.24
N PHE A 36 9.43 0.71 1.13
CA PHE A 36 8.67 0.82 2.36
C PHE A 36 9.63 1.28 3.46
N GLN A 37 9.23 2.29 4.22
CA GLN A 37 9.96 2.77 5.38
C GLN A 37 8.94 3.01 6.49
N VAL A 38 9.14 2.33 7.61
CA VAL A 38 8.32 2.45 8.81
C VAL A 38 9.06 3.33 9.80
N GLN A 39 8.36 4.31 10.34
CA GLN A 39 8.89 5.26 11.31
C GLN A 39 7.94 5.35 12.50
N ASP A 40 8.51 5.58 13.68
CA ASP A 40 7.79 5.99 14.88
C ASP A 40 7.84 7.52 14.94
N GLU A 41 6.73 8.17 15.28
CA GLU A 41 6.69 9.62 15.46
C GLU A 41 6.52 9.91 16.94
N ASP A 42 7.47 10.64 17.53
CA ASP A 42 7.40 10.97 18.94
C ASP A 42 6.46 12.15 19.23
N MET A 43 6.29 12.48 20.51
CA MET A 43 5.42 13.58 20.95
C MET A 43 5.89 14.96 20.49
N PHE A 44 7.14 15.08 20.01
CA PHE A 44 7.72 16.31 19.48
C PHE A 44 7.66 16.36 17.95
N GLY A 45 7.18 15.30 17.30
CA GLY A 45 7.09 15.17 15.84
C GLY A 45 8.38 14.65 15.20
N ASP A 46 9.35 14.18 15.99
CA ASP A 46 10.56 13.59 15.46
C ASP A 46 10.29 12.15 14.97
N SER A 47 10.70 11.87 13.74
CA SER A 47 10.50 10.56 13.11
C SER A 47 11.69 9.63 13.36
N ASN A 48 11.51 8.62 14.20
CA ASN A 48 12.49 7.57 14.48
C ASN A 48 12.34 6.41 13.50
N PHE A 49 13.45 5.91 12.96
CA PHE A 49 13.42 4.78 12.02
C PHE A 49 13.14 3.46 12.74
N ILE A 50 12.17 2.68 12.24
CA ILE A 50 11.89 1.32 12.73
C ILE A 50 12.46 0.27 11.77
N GLY A 51 12.06 0.35 10.50
CA GLY A 51 12.40 -0.69 9.53
C GLY A 51 12.12 -0.30 8.08
N GLN A 52 12.68 -1.07 7.16
CA GLN A 52 12.55 -0.83 5.73
C GLN A 52 12.49 -2.10 4.89
N ALA A 53 11.94 -1.96 3.68
CA ALA A 53 12.07 -2.96 2.64
C ALA A 53 12.08 -2.26 1.27
N THR A 54 12.96 -2.68 0.36
CA THR A 54 13.06 -2.08 -0.98
C THR A 54 13.02 -3.17 -2.04
N TYR A 55 12.17 -2.99 -3.05
CA TYR A 55 12.01 -3.95 -4.14
C TYR A 55 11.99 -3.26 -5.51
N PRO A 56 12.56 -3.88 -6.55
CA PRO A 56 12.36 -3.44 -7.92
C PRO A 56 10.88 -3.51 -8.30
N VAL A 57 10.37 -2.48 -8.97
CA VAL A 57 8.95 -2.41 -9.36
C VAL A 57 8.58 -3.58 -10.28
N VAL A 58 9.50 -3.99 -11.15
CA VAL A 58 9.34 -5.16 -12.04
C VAL A 58 9.23 -6.50 -11.30
N ALA A 59 9.67 -6.58 -10.05
CA ALA A 59 9.62 -7.79 -9.23
C ALA A 59 8.36 -7.86 -8.33
N LEU A 60 7.53 -6.82 -8.32
CA LEU A 60 6.33 -6.78 -7.48
C LEU A 60 5.24 -7.70 -8.02
N ARG A 61 4.56 -8.39 -7.08
CA ARG A 61 3.41 -9.25 -7.36
C ARG A 61 2.13 -8.58 -6.86
N THR A 62 1.08 -8.57 -7.67
CA THR A 62 -0.23 -7.99 -7.31
C THR A 62 -0.98 -8.81 -6.25
N GLY A 63 -1.99 -8.22 -5.61
CA GLY A 63 -2.81 -8.82 -4.55
C GLY A 63 -2.25 -8.58 -3.14
N TYR A 64 -2.77 -9.33 -2.16
CA TYR A 64 -2.29 -9.26 -0.76
C TYR A 64 -0.92 -9.92 -0.61
N ARG A 65 0.05 -9.20 -0.03
CA ARG A 65 1.44 -9.65 0.14
C ARG A 65 1.98 -9.23 1.51
N SER A 66 2.79 -10.10 2.09
CA SER A 66 3.62 -9.78 3.25
C SER A 66 4.94 -9.15 2.81
N VAL A 67 5.29 -8.03 3.41
CA VAL A 67 6.58 -7.37 3.21
C VAL A 67 7.40 -7.50 4.49
N PRO A 68 8.39 -8.40 4.55
CA PRO A 68 9.29 -8.50 5.68
C PRO A 68 10.18 -7.25 5.78
N LEU A 69 10.28 -6.71 6.99
CA LEU A 69 11.07 -5.52 7.27
C LEU A 69 12.51 -5.89 7.65
N ARG A 70 13.41 -4.96 7.37
CA ARG A 70 14.83 -5.00 7.74
C ARG A 70 15.20 -3.78 8.56
N ASN A 71 16.16 -3.93 9.46
CA ASN A 71 16.64 -2.85 10.32
C ASN A 71 17.54 -1.85 9.55
N GLY A 72 18.11 -0.88 10.27
CA GLY A 72 19.01 0.13 9.68
C GLY A 72 20.30 -0.44 9.09
N PHE A 73 20.70 -1.64 9.52
CA PHE A 73 21.85 -2.40 9.02
C PHE A 73 21.47 -3.37 7.89
N SER A 74 20.22 -3.35 7.43
CA SER A 74 19.66 -4.28 6.43
C SER A 74 19.63 -5.74 6.85
N GLU A 75 19.66 -6.00 8.16
CA GLU A 75 19.45 -7.32 8.73
C GLU A 75 17.96 -7.59 8.87
N GLU A 76 17.60 -8.87 8.83
CA GLU A 76 16.20 -9.30 8.94
C GLU A 76 15.67 -9.04 10.36
N MET A 77 14.46 -8.49 10.43
CA MET A 77 13.75 -8.31 11.69
C MET A 77 12.75 -9.45 11.82
N GLU A 78 12.95 -10.31 12.81
CA GLU A 78 12.04 -11.43 13.04
C GLU A 78 10.61 -10.94 13.29
N LEU A 79 9.65 -11.56 12.60
CA LEU A 79 8.21 -11.30 12.72
C LEU A 79 7.73 -9.89 12.30
N ALA A 80 8.63 -8.96 12.01
CA ALA A 80 8.28 -7.62 11.57
C ALA A 80 7.87 -7.64 10.08
N THR A 81 6.56 -7.54 9.82
CA THR A 81 6.01 -7.59 8.47
C THR A 81 4.92 -6.55 8.26
N LEU A 82 4.83 -6.00 7.05
CA LEU A 82 3.68 -5.21 6.61
C LEU A 82 2.78 -6.09 5.74
N LEU A 83 1.47 -6.03 5.99
CA LEU A 83 0.48 -6.57 5.07
C LEU A 83 0.04 -5.46 4.11
N ILE A 84 0.21 -5.70 2.81
CA ILE A 84 -0.15 -4.73 1.77
C ILE A 84 -0.99 -5.38 0.68
N HIS A 85 -1.78 -4.56 -0.01
CA HIS A 85 -2.46 -4.96 -1.25
C HIS A 85 -1.90 -4.17 -2.42
N ILE A 86 -1.26 -4.86 -3.37
CA ILE A 86 -0.64 -4.22 -4.54
C ILE A 86 -1.55 -4.36 -5.75
N THR A 87 -1.89 -3.24 -6.39
CA THR A 87 -2.52 -3.22 -7.72
C THR A 87 -1.62 -2.52 -8.71
N ILE A 88 -1.32 -3.17 -9.84
CA ILE A 88 -0.53 -2.56 -10.91
C ILE A 88 -1.43 -2.38 -12.12
N ARG A 89 -1.62 -1.13 -12.54
CA ARG A 89 -2.41 -0.77 -13.72
C ARG A 89 -1.42 -0.34 -14.81
N ARG A 90 -1.50 -0.97 -15.99
CA ARG A 90 -0.75 -0.47 -17.16
C ARG A 90 -1.48 0.75 -17.70
N GLY A 91 -0.81 1.89 -17.73
CA GLY A 91 -1.31 3.06 -18.45
C GLY A 91 -1.56 2.70 -19.92
N LYS A 92 -2.58 3.33 -20.54
CA LYS A 92 -2.77 3.22 -21.98
C LYS A 92 -1.47 3.67 -22.65
N ALA A 93 -0.81 2.78 -23.38
CA ALA A 93 0.28 3.19 -24.25
C ALA A 93 -0.24 4.35 -25.11
N LEU A 94 0.50 5.45 -25.20
CA LEU A 94 0.25 6.46 -26.21
C LEU A 94 0.55 5.85 -27.58
N ARG A 95 -0.34 4.96 -28.04
CA ARG A 95 -0.43 4.52 -29.41
C ARG A 95 -1.72 5.13 -29.92
N GLY A 96 -1.59 6.09 -30.83
CA GLY A 96 -2.72 6.48 -31.65
C GLY A 96 -3.19 5.24 -32.40
N ASP A 97 -4.33 4.69 -31.98
CA ASP A 97 -5.32 4.13 -32.88
C ASP A 97 -6.63 3.93 -32.13
N ALA A 98 -7.73 4.22 -32.81
CA ALA A 98 -9.08 4.12 -32.29
C ALA A 98 -9.49 2.64 -32.21
N GLY A 99 -9.74 2.13 -31.01
CA GLY A 99 -10.22 0.75 -30.84
C GLY A 99 -10.82 0.53 -29.47
N ARG A 100 -12.16 0.56 -29.42
CA ARG A 100 -12.98 0.17 -28.26
C ARG A 100 -12.46 -1.12 -27.60
N CYS A 101 -12.28 -1.08 -26.28
CA CYS A 101 -12.58 -2.22 -25.43
C CYS A 101 -13.14 -1.72 -24.10
N HIS A 102 -14.33 -2.20 -23.76
CA HIS A 102 -15.05 -1.90 -22.52
C HIS A 102 -14.45 -2.74 -21.39
N THR A 103 -14.27 -2.12 -20.23
CA THR A 103 -14.28 -2.85 -18.95
C THR A 103 -15.14 -2.07 -17.98
N ASN A 104 -16.40 -2.48 -17.88
CA ASN A 104 -17.17 -2.27 -16.66
C ASN A 104 -16.57 -3.18 -15.60
N ASN A 105 -16.22 -2.62 -14.44
CA ASN A 105 -16.31 -3.36 -13.18
C ASN A 105 -16.76 -2.38 -12.10
N HIS A 106 -18.07 -2.42 -11.89
CA HIS A 106 -18.79 -1.90 -10.76
C HIS A 106 -18.38 -2.73 -9.52
N ILE A 107 -17.98 -2.09 -8.42
CA ILE A 107 -18.01 -2.73 -7.12
C ILE A 107 -18.91 -1.86 -6.25
N SER A 108 -20.11 -2.39 -6.02
CA SER A 108 -21.15 -1.79 -5.20
C SER A 108 -20.64 -1.60 -3.77
N ARG A 109 -20.92 -0.42 -3.21
CA ARG A 109 -20.93 -0.22 -1.76
C ARG A 109 -21.95 -1.19 -1.15
N GLY A 110 -21.49 -2.18 -0.39
CA GLY A 110 -22.34 -2.85 0.58
C GLY A 110 -22.54 -1.93 1.77
N VAL A 111 -23.46 -0.97 1.64
CA VAL A 111 -24.10 -0.35 2.80
C VAL A 111 -25.13 -1.38 3.25
N GLY A 112 -24.83 -2.07 4.35
CA GLY A 112 -25.80 -2.90 5.05
C GLY A 112 -26.66 -2.02 5.94
N ASP A 113 -27.59 -1.29 5.33
CA ASP A 113 -28.76 -0.74 6.04
C ASP A 113 -29.95 -1.61 5.66
N GLY A 114 -30.53 -2.26 6.67
CA GLY A 114 -31.61 -3.24 6.53
C GLY A 114 -32.27 -3.50 7.87
N GLU A 115 -33.01 -2.51 8.32
CA GLU A 115 -33.98 -2.50 9.42
C GLU A 115 -35.16 -3.45 9.14
N SER A 116 -35.66 -4.18 10.15
CA SER A 116 -37.06 -4.65 10.30
C SER A 116 -37.24 -5.33 11.68
N THR A 117 -37.90 -4.66 12.63
CA THR A 117 -39.32 -4.81 13.07
C THR A 117 -39.63 -5.99 14.01
N GLU A 118 -40.17 -5.61 15.19
CA GLU A 118 -41.01 -6.27 16.22
C GLU A 118 -41.53 -7.72 16.07
N ALA A 119 -41.48 -8.45 17.20
CA ALA A 119 -42.46 -9.38 17.84
C ALA A 119 -41.68 -10.21 18.90
N ASP A 120 -42.05 -10.45 20.17
CA ASP A 120 -43.26 -10.35 21.01
C ASP A 120 -42.99 -9.61 22.33
#